data_AF-A0A951D5W4-F1
#
_entry.id   AF-A0A951D5W4-F1
#
_cell.length_a   1.000
_cell.length_b   1.000
_cell.length_c   1.000
_cell.angle_alpha   90.00
_cell.angle_beta   90.00
_cell.angle_gamma   90.00
#
_symmetry.space_group_name_H-M   'P 1'
#
loop_
_entity.id
_entity.type
_entity.pdbx_description
1 polymer ?
#
loop_
_entity_poly.entity_id
_entity_poly.type
_entity_poly.pdbx_seq_one_letter_code
_entity_poly.pdbx_strand_id
1 'polypeptide(L)' 'MTRVTLRYASAADADRLRALARLDSGRVPSGQSLVAEIDGRLRAALPLDGGAPIVDPSHCGAELVELLRLRASQLA' A
#
# COMPACT_ATOMS: atom_id res chain seq x y z
N MET A 1 9.20 -18.15 5.30
CA MET A 1 7.75 -17.86 5.22
C MET A 1 7.59 -16.36 5.32
N THR A 2 7.41 -15.68 4.19
CA THR A 2 7.27 -14.21 4.16
C THR A 2 5.84 -13.86 4.60
N ARG A 3 5.70 -13.14 5.71
CA ARG A 3 4.38 -12.73 6.22
C ARG A 3 4.00 -11.39 5.61
N VAL A 4 2.86 -11.38 4.92
CA VAL A 4 2.24 -10.15 4.40
C VAL A 4 1.16 -9.70 5.39
N THR A 5 1.22 -8.44 5.81
CA THR A 5 0.18 -7.82 6.65
C THR A 5 -0.58 -6.79 5.83
N LEU A 6 -1.91 -6.92 5.76
CA LEU A 6 -2.79 -5.94 5.13
C LEU A 6 -3.55 -5.20 6.22
N ARG A 7 -3.46 -3.87 6.23
CA ARG A 7 -4.12 -3.04 7.26
C ARG A 7 -4.46 -1.66 6.72
N TYR A 8 -5.33 -0.95 7.42
CA TYR A 8 -5.50 0.48 7.18
C TYR A 8 -4.21 1.24 7.45
N ALA A 9 -3.95 2.24 6.61
CA ALA A 9 -2.93 3.25 6.84
C ALA A 9 -3.31 4.07 8.09
N SER A 10 -2.30 4.37 8.90
CA SER A 10 -2.43 5.28 10.03
C SER A 10 -1.69 6.59 9.76
N ALA A 11 -1.93 7.61 10.57
CA ALA A 11 -1.16 8.86 10.49
C ALA A 11 0.37 8.64 10.67
N ALA A 12 0.77 7.60 11.41
CA ALA A 12 2.18 7.24 11.60
C ALA A 12 2.86 6.68 10.35
N ASP A 13 2.09 6.31 9.31
CA ASP A 13 2.63 5.80 8.05
C ASP A 13 2.96 6.89 7.04
N ALA A 14 2.68 8.17 7.34
CA ALA A 14 2.83 9.29 6.41
C ALA A 14 4.23 9.37 5.77
N ASP A 15 5.30 9.22 6.56
CA ASP A 15 6.66 9.27 6.05
C ASP A 15 7.02 8.02 5.22
N ARG A 16 6.50 6.85 5.62
CA ARG A 16 6.70 5.60 4.86
C ARG A 16 5.97 5.64 3.52
N LEU A 17 4.76 6.20 3.48
CA LEU A 17 4.00 6.41 2.25
C LEU A 17 4.67 7.43 1.33
N ARG A 18 5.25 8.50 1.88
CA ARG A 18 6.07 9.45 1.09
C ARG A 18 7.29 8.77 0.49
N ALA A 19 7.98 7.93 1.25
CA ALA A 19 9.13 7.18 0.75
C ALA A 19 8.71 6.21 -0.37
N LEU A 20 7.63 5.46 -0.17
CA LEU A 20 7.08 4.53 -1.16
C LEU A 20 6.67 5.24 -2.45
N ALA A 21 5.96 6.38 -2.35
CA ALA A 21 5.55 7.16 -3.52
C ALA A 21 6.75 7.68 -4.33
N ARG A 22 7.85 8.06 -3.65
CA ARG A 22 9.09 8.46 -4.34
C ARG A 22 9.72 7.28 -5.08
N LEU A 23 9.68 6.07 -4.52
CA LEU A 23 10.20 4.87 -5.18
C LEU A 23 9.39 4.51 -6.42
N ASP A 24 8.07 4.56 -6.32
CA ASP A 24 7.13 4.25 -7.41
C ASP A 24 7.03 5.37 -8.46
N SER A 25 7.65 6.53 -8.21
CA SER A 25 7.37 7.78 -8.95
C SER A 25 5.87 8.15 -8.98
N GLY A 26 5.12 7.70 -7.96
CA GLY A 26 3.69 7.91 -7.80
C GLY A 26 3.35 9.08 -6.88
N ARG A 27 2.05 9.25 -6.62
CA ARG A 27 1.54 10.25 -5.67
C ARG A 27 1.22 9.60 -4.34
N VAL A 28 1.55 10.30 -3.24
CA VAL A 28 1.15 9.86 -1.89
C VAL A 28 -0.38 9.77 -1.83
N PRO A 29 -0.95 8.62 -1.41
CA PRO A 29 -2.38 8.47 -1.22
C PRO A 29 -2.93 9.55 -0.29
N SER A 30 -4.03 10.19 -0.71
CA SER A 30 -4.81 11.07 0.13
C SER A 30 -6.00 10.31 0.71
N GLY A 31 -6.31 10.55 1.98
CA GLY A 31 -7.48 9.94 2.63
C GLY A 31 -7.24 8.51 3.10
N GLN A 32 -8.31 7.71 3.15
CA GLN A 32 -8.22 6.35 3.65
C GLN A 32 -7.49 5.46 2.64
N SER A 33 -6.58 4.62 3.12
CA SER A 33 -5.81 3.72 2.28
C SER A 33 -5.59 2.40 3.01
N LEU A 34 -5.51 1.30 2.26
CA LEU A 34 -4.95 0.05 2.75
C LEU A 34 -3.47 0.00 2.38
N VAL A 35 -2.66 -0.58 3.25
CA VAL A 35 -1.23 -0.78 3.04
C VAL A 35 -0.87 -2.25 3.18
N ALA A 36 0.07 -2.69 2.36
CA ALA A 36 0.70 -4.00 2.46
C ALA A 36 2.09 -3.85 3.06
N GLU A 37 2.34 -4.59 4.13
CA GLU A 37 3.59 -4.56 4.89
C GLU A 37 4.26 -5.94 4.85
N ILE A 38 5.56 -5.95 4.53
CA ILE A 38 6.42 -7.14 4.57
C ILE A 38 7.65 -6.78 5.38
N ASP A 39 7.97 -7.59 6.40
CA ASP A 39 9.12 -7.40 7.29
C ASP A 39 9.25 -5.96 7.85
N GLY A 40 8.12 -5.39 8.29
CA GLY A 40 8.08 -4.04 8.86
C GLY A 40 8.12 -2.89 7.85
N ARG A 41 8.13 -3.19 6.54
CA ARG A 41 8.24 -2.20 5.47
C ARG A 41 6.97 -2.17 4.62
N LEU A 42 6.47 -0.96 4.36
CA LEU A 42 5.39 -0.77 3.40
C LEU A 42 5.93 -1.05 1.99
N ARG A 43 5.25 -1.96 1.28
CA ARG A 43 5.60 -2.37 -0.08
C ARG A 43 4.51 -2.02 -1.10
N ALA A 44 3.29 -1.78 -0.64
CA ALA A 44 2.21 -1.30 -1.48
C ALA A 44 1.22 -0.46 -0.66
N ALA A 45 0.55 0.48 -1.30
CA ALA A 45 -0.59 1.18 -0.74
C ALA A 45 -1.69 1.38 -1.80
N LEU A 46 -2.93 1.15 -1.39
CA LEU A 46 -4.13 1.31 -2.21
C LEU A 46 -5.02 2.39 -1.57
N PRO A 47 -5.19 3.56 -2.23
CA PRO A 47 -6.20 4.53 -1.84
C PRO A 47 -7.61 3.93 -1.97
N LEU A 48 -8.43 4.06 -0.92
CA LEU A 48 -9.83 3.61 -0.94
C LEU A 48 -10.78 4.67 -1.50
N ASP A 49 -10.41 5.94 -1.39
CA ASP A 49 -11.18 7.08 -1.92
C ASP A 49 -10.99 7.29 -3.44
N GLY A 50 -10.32 6.34 -4.10
CA GLY A 50 -9.93 6.41 -5.51
C GLY A 50 -8.51 6.94 -5.72
N GLY A 51 -7.92 6.54 -6.84
CA GLY A 51 -6.54 6.90 -7.21
C GLY A 51 -5.70 5.69 -7.65
N ALA A 52 -4.50 5.96 -8.11
CA ALA A 52 -3.55 4.92 -8.47
C ALA A 52 -2.94 4.31 -7.19
N PRO A 53 -2.83 2.98 -7.10
CA PRO A 53 -2.03 2.36 -6.05
C PRO A 53 -0.56 2.74 -6.24
N ILE A 54 0.18 2.83 -5.14
CA ILE A 54 1.64 2.99 -5.16
C ILE A 54 2.30 1.69 -4.71
N VAL A 55 3.41 1.34 -5.35
CA VAL A 55 4.08 0.05 -5.11
C VAL A 55 5.58 0.19 -5.07
N ASP A 56 6.24 -0.69 -4.32
CA ASP A 56 7.68 -0.79 -4.34
C ASP A 56 8.11 -1.52 -5.63
N PRO A 57 8.81 -0.86 -6.56
CA PRO A 57 9.18 -1.45 -7.86
C PRO A 57 10.26 -2.54 -7.73
N SER A 58 10.93 -2.65 -6.59
CA SER A 58 11.99 -3.63 -6.38
C SER A 58 11.49 -5.07 -6.18
N HIS A 59 10.17 -5.27 -6.03
CA HIS A 59 9.52 -6.56 -5.77
C HIS A 59 8.25 -6.71 -6.62
N CYS A 60 7.63 -7.90 -6.66
CA CYS A 60 6.37 -8.21 -7.35
C CYS A 60 5.17 -7.37 -6.84
N GLY A 61 5.17 -6.07 -7.11
CA GLY A 61 4.20 -5.12 -6.59
C GLY A 61 2.77 -5.41 -7.05
N ALA A 62 2.60 -6.00 -8.24
CA ALA A 62 1.30 -6.35 -8.78
C ALA A 62 0.51 -7.30 -7.86
N GLU A 63 1.14 -8.33 -7.30
CA GLU A 63 0.47 -9.27 -6.41
C GLU A 63 -0.02 -8.61 -5.12
N LEU A 64 0.76 -7.67 -4.56
CA LEU A 64 0.38 -6.93 -3.37
C LEU A 64 -0.80 -6.00 -3.63
N VAL A 65 -0.85 -5.38 -4.81
CA VAL A 65 -2.00 -4.57 -5.23
C VAL A 65 -3.26 -5.43 -5.32
N GLU A 66 -3.18 -6.61 -5.92
CA GLU A 66 -4.33 -7.53 -6.01
C GLU A 66 -4.81 -7.99 -4.63
N LEU A 67 -3.90 -8.30 -3.71
CA LEU A 67 -4.25 -8.59 -2.32
C LEU A 67 -4.95 -7.42 -1.62
N LEU A 68 -4.48 -6.19 -1.85
CA LEU A 68 -5.10 -4.98 -1.31
C LEU A 68 -6.50 -4.74 -1.90
N ARG A 69 -6.68 -4.99 -3.20
CA ARG A 69 -7.98 -4.89 -3.88
C ARG A 69 -8.97 -5.93 -3.33
N LEU A 70 -8.53 -7.17 -3.18
CA LEU A 70 -9.34 -8.23 -2.57
C LEU A 70 -9.72 -7.88 -1.13
N ARG A 71 -8.79 -7.29 -0.37
CA ARG A 71 -9.11 -6.85 0.99
C ARG A 71 -10.09 -5.68 1.01
N ALA A 72 -9.96 -4.73 0.09
CA ALA A 72 -10.88 -3.62 -0.05
C ALA A 72 -12.31 -4.09 -0.38
N SER A 73 -12.46 -5.09 -1.25
CA SER A 73 -13.78 -5.63 -1.60
C SER A 73 -14.47 -6.37 -0.44
N GLN A 74 -13.71 -6.89 0.53
CA GLN A 74 -14.25 -7.52 1.74
C GLN A 74 -14.72 -6.50 2.81
N LEU A 75 -14.33 -5.23 2.66
CA LEU A 75 -14.65 -4.15 3.59
C LEU A 75 -15.82 -3.28 3.11
N ALA A 76 -16.30 -3.52 1.88
CA ALA A 76 -17.47 -2.90 1.26
C ALA A 76 -18.75 -3.67 1.62
#